data_AF-A0A067C4Y3-F1
#
_entry.id   AF-A0A067C4Y3-F1
#
_cell.length_a   1.000
_cell.length_b   1.000
_cell.length_c   1.000
_cell.angle_alpha   90.00
_cell.angle_beta   90.00
_cell.angle_gamma   90.00
#
_symmetry.space_group_name_H-M   'P 1'
#
loop_
_entity.id
_entity.type
_entity.pdbx_description
1 polymer ?
#
loop_
_entity_poly.entity_id
_entity_poly.type
_entity_poly.pdbx_seq_one_letter_code
_entity_poly.pdbx_strand_id
1 'polypeptide(L)'
;MHHLLALTWMLLTTTRHGAAAPCSMAQNTSHAQAIAANISTSCAAALHMPPDSATFYSVASEEGSYTTLCQPACSDDLANYTSRVPSCDEANTTSHALTLLQSYCYNLTHPTMDGGACTGADAALFIALASEPLWSNCSSNASSNVIELSLDTTVFPAYCGSPNCVANIAAVHNKVPNCNIDRSDPGANFRVAMQRTFNCTPGDAGGTCTAGDLQTLTNLATLPVWANCSQALNLPPSTNFTTFLTTETPPQWCATTCPAYVAVAFTTHVLACDLTTIPTNLQGPLGPIFSVLAAAHVAVASMGVAAAQAAALAKECPVTSVPTTPKPVPKPAPTPTPTPRPTPTPTPTRSIAAPVTMSLLGACGVVLAMLL
;
A
#
# COMPACT_ATOMS: atom_id res chain seq x y z
N MET A 1 6.17 24.42 11.70
CA MET A 1 5.73 23.68 12.91
C MET A 1 6.46 22.35 13.13
N HIS A 2 7.25 21.82 12.17
CA HIS A 2 7.96 20.53 12.33
C HIS A 2 9.41 20.65 12.82
N HIS A 3 10.11 21.78 12.57
CA HIS A 3 11.32 22.15 13.32
C HIS A 3 11.14 22.18 14.85
N LEU A 4 9.91 22.40 15.33
CA LEU A 4 9.60 22.37 16.76
C LEU A 4 9.50 20.93 17.30
N LEU A 5 9.15 19.92 16.48
CA LEU A 5 8.89 18.53 16.87
C LEU A 5 10.16 17.71 17.08
N ALA A 6 11.19 17.86 16.23
CA ALA A 6 12.50 17.25 16.46
C ALA A 6 13.19 17.84 17.71
N LEU A 7 13.04 19.15 17.93
CA LEU A 7 13.47 19.82 19.16
C LEU A 7 12.61 19.44 20.38
N THR A 8 11.28 19.28 20.26
CA THR A 8 10.45 18.86 21.41
C THR A 8 10.65 17.40 21.79
N TRP A 9 10.96 16.50 20.85
CA TRP A 9 11.32 15.11 21.20
C TRP A 9 12.67 15.05 21.94
N MET A 10 13.65 15.90 21.60
CA MET A 10 14.89 16.04 22.37
C MET A 10 14.71 16.76 23.72
N LEU A 11 13.69 17.60 23.88
CA LEU A 11 13.45 18.37 25.11
C LEU A 11 12.51 17.69 26.14
N LEU A 12 11.68 16.72 25.76
CA LEU A 12 10.65 16.16 26.67
C LEU A 12 11.09 14.95 27.51
N THR A 13 12.30 14.41 27.36
CA THR A 13 12.80 13.30 28.19
C THR A 13 13.84 13.77 29.21
N THR A 14 13.52 14.80 30.01
CA THR A 14 14.29 15.11 31.22
C THR A 14 13.81 14.23 32.38
N THR A 15 14.11 12.94 32.32
CA THR A 15 14.11 12.11 33.53
C THR A 15 15.32 12.52 34.38
N ARG A 16 15.11 12.82 35.67
CA ARG A 16 16.17 13.21 36.61
C ARG A 16 17.13 12.04 36.81
N HIS A 17 18.17 11.98 35.98
CA HIS A 17 19.35 11.19 36.23
C HIS A 17 20.15 11.88 37.35
N GLY A 18 20.85 11.11 38.19
CA GLY A 18 21.66 11.65 39.28
C GLY A 18 22.60 12.73 38.75
N ALA A 19 22.68 13.88 39.45
CA ALA A 19 23.37 15.08 38.99
C ALA A 19 24.79 14.75 38.51
N ALA A 20 25.03 14.81 37.20
CA ALA A 20 26.39 14.80 36.70
C ALA A 20 27.01 16.18 37.01
N ALA A 21 28.34 16.29 36.87
CA ALA A 21 28.97 17.59 37.02
C ALA A 21 28.64 18.49 35.81
N PRO A 22 28.52 19.82 36.01
CA PRO A 22 28.42 20.75 34.91
C PRO A 22 29.67 20.68 34.01
N CYS A 23 29.49 20.92 32.72
CA CYS A 23 30.55 20.90 31.72
C CYS A 23 31.58 21.99 32.03
N SER A 24 32.86 21.61 32.01
CA SER A 24 33.95 22.59 32.02
C SER A 24 33.97 23.43 30.73
N MET A 25 34.56 24.61 30.79
CA MET A 25 34.73 25.48 29.61
C MET A 25 35.46 24.77 28.45
N ALA A 26 36.42 23.89 28.77
CA ALA A 26 37.12 23.09 27.77
C ALA A 26 36.20 22.06 27.10
N GLN A 27 35.32 21.40 27.87
CA GLN A 27 34.32 20.47 27.34
C GLN A 27 33.31 21.17 26.44
N ASN A 28 32.79 22.34 26.85
CA ASN A 28 31.89 23.14 26.01
C ASN A 28 32.56 23.59 24.70
N THR A 29 33.83 23.99 24.77
CA THR A 29 34.62 24.37 23.58
C THR A 29 34.81 23.18 22.63
N SER A 30 35.18 22.00 23.17
CA SER A 30 35.32 20.76 22.40
C SER A 30 34.00 20.37 21.73
N HIS A 31 32.88 20.50 22.44
CA HIS A 31 31.56 20.20 21.90
C HIS A 31 31.17 21.14 20.75
N ALA A 32 31.36 22.45 20.93
CA ALA A 32 31.10 23.43 19.88
C ALA A 32 31.97 23.20 18.63
N GLN A 33 33.25 22.85 18.82
CA GLN A 33 34.14 22.50 17.72
C GLN A 33 33.73 21.20 17.01
N ALA A 34 33.23 20.20 17.74
CA ALA A 34 32.74 18.96 17.15
C ALA A 34 31.50 19.19 16.28
N ILE A 35 30.56 20.03 16.75
CA ILE A 35 29.34 20.39 16.00
C ILE A 35 29.66 21.19 14.74
N ALA A 36 30.64 22.09 14.82
CA ALA A 36 31.09 22.93 13.71
C ALA A 36 32.08 22.23 12.75
N ALA A 37 32.51 21.00 13.06
CA ALA A 37 33.40 20.27 12.18
C ALA A 37 32.69 19.91 10.88
N ASN A 38 33.38 20.12 9.76
CA ASN A 38 32.94 19.62 8.46
C ASN A 38 32.96 18.09 8.49
N ILE A 39 31.94 17.47 7.91
CA ILE A 39 31.95 16.04 7.63
C ILE A 39 32.96 15.75 6.50
N SER A 40 33.40 14.51 6.40
CA SER A 40 34.29 14.07 5.33
C SER A 40 33.68 14.33 3.94
N THR A 41 34.54 14.49 2.94
CA THR A 41 34.10 14.63 1.53
C THR A 41 33.30 13.43 1.05
N SER A 42 33.60 12.23 1.56
CA SER A 42 32.84 11.00 1.28
C SER A 42 31.43 11.07 1.86
N CYS A 43 31.30 11.50 3.12
CA CYS A 43 29.98 11.67 3.73
C CYS A 43 29.20 12.77 3.02
N ALA A 44 29.79 13.96 2.79
CA ALA A 44 29.15 15.04 2.06
C ALA A 44 28.64 14.62 0.67
N ALA A 45 29.44 13.86 -0.08
CA ALA A 45 29.03 13.33 -1.38
C ALA A 45 27.84 12.35 -1.27
N ALA A 46 27.84 11.46 -0.27
CA ALA A 46 26.74 10.54 -0.01
C ALA A 46 25.45 11.26 0.40
N LEU A 47 25.57 12.41 1.05
CA LEU A 47 24.45 13.28 1.42
C LEU A 47 24.01 14.24 0.30
N HIS A 48 24.69 14.24 -0.84
CA HIS A 48 24.51 15.23 -1.91
C HIS A 48 24.68 16.69 -1.44
N MET A 49 25.56 16.91 -0.46
CA MET A 49 25.87 18.23 0.08
C MET A 49 27.23 18.73 -0.44
N PRO A 50 27.43 20.05 -0.61
CA PRO A 50 28.74 20.60 -0.88
C PRO A 50 29.70 20.34 0.30
N PRO A 51 30.93 19.84 0.06
CA PRO A 51 31.85 19.44 1.12
C PRO A 51 32.27 20.62 2.04
N ASP A 52 32.26 21.84 1.51
CA ASP A 52 32.69 23.03 2.25
C ASP A 52 31.60 23.61 3.18
N SER A 53 30.34 23.19 3.01
CA SER A 53 29.20 23.68 3.79
C SER A 53 28.57 22.63 4.69
N ALA A 54 28.94 21.36 4.54
CA ALA A 54 28.35 20.25 5.27
C ALA A 54 29.02 20.08 6.63
N THR A 55 28.44 20.69 7.65
CA THR A 55 28.81 20.46 9.05
C THR A 55 27.92 19.39 9.66
N PHE A 56 28.37 18.74 10.74
CA PHE A 56 27.50 17.79 11.46
C PHE A 56 26.20 18.48 11.91
N TYR A 57 26.27 19.76 12.33
CA TYR A 57 25.10 20.56 12.67
C TYR A 57 24.10 20.70 11.53
N SER A 58 24.56 21.13 10.34
CA SER A 58 23.68 21.34 9.19
C SER A 58 22.97 20.05 8.82
N VAL A 59 23.70 18.93 8.81
CA VAL A 59 23.11 17.62 8.53
C VAL A 59 22.09 17.25 9.61
N ALA A 60 22.48 17.25 10.88
CA ALA A 60 21.59 16.86 11.98
C ALA A 60 20.33 17.76 12.11
N SER A 61 20.38 18.98 11.59
CA SER A 61 19.25 19.91 11.57
C SER A 61 18.24 19.69 10.43
N GLU A 62 18.63 18.96 9.38
CA GLU A 62 17.74 18.63 8.27
C GLU A 62 16.78 17.49 8.65
N GLU A 63 15.49 17.65 8.35
CA GLU A 63 14.49 16.62 8.61
C GLU A 63 14.80 15.36 7.78
N GLY A 64 14.89 14.20 8.46
CA GLY A 64 15.19 12.93 7.81
C GLY A 64 16.69 12.61 7.63
N SER A 65 17.60 13.48 8.05
CA SER A 65 19.05 13.28 7.89
C SER A 65 19.65 12.14 8.72
N TYR A 66 18.93 11.61 9.69
CA TYR A 66 19.41 10.50 10.51
C TYR A 66 19.63 9.23 9.68
N THR A 67 18.79 8.95 8.68
CA THR A 67 18.99 7.79 7.79
C THR A 67 20.22 7.95 6.91
N THR A 68 20.50 9.19 6.51
CA THR A 68 21.60 9.51 5.60
C THR A 68 22.94 9.60 6.34
N LEU A 69 22.95 10.03 7.61
CA LEU A 69 24.12 9.97 8.50
C LEU A 69 24.58 8.55 8.82
N CYS A 70 23.68 7.58 8.75
CA CYS A 70 24.01 6.17 9.02
C CYS A 70 24.58 5.43 7.81
N GLN A 71 24.86 6.13 6.70
CA GLN A 71 25.52 5.53 5.54
C GLN A 71 26.96 5.12 5.88
N PRO A 72 27.50 4.04 5.27
CA PRO A 72 28.89 3.63 5.49
C PRO A 72 29.91 4.74 5.24
N ALA A 73 29.64 5.65 4.30
CA ALA A 73 30.49 6.79 3.99
C ALA A 73 30.61 7.83 5.13
N CYS A 74 29.70 7.79 6.10
CA CYS A 74 29.60 8.72 7.23
C CYS A 74 30.00 8.09 8.58
N SER A 75 30.39 6.80 8.61
CA SER A 75 30.66 6.09 9.86
C SER A 75 31.81 6.71 10.66
N ASP A 76 32.86 7.15 9.98
CA ASP A 76 34.04 7.74 10.60
C ASP A 76 33.73 9.13 11.16
N ASP A 77 32.93 9.93 10.44
CA ASP A 77 32.45 11.23 10.89
C ASP A 77 31.57 11.09 12.13
N LEU A 78 30.64 10.13 12.12
CA LEU A 78 29.78 9.85 13.26
C LEU A 78 30.59 9.36 14.46
N ALA A 79 31.55 8.46 14.27
CA ALA A 79 32.43 7.98 15.34
C ALA A 79 33.30 9.12 15.92
N ASN A 80 33.86 9.97 15.05
CA ASN A 80 34.65 11.14 15.43
C ASN A 80 33.79 12.13 16.23
N TYR A 81 32.57 12.42 15.77
CA TYR A 81 31.64 13.29 16.50
C TYR A 81 31.28 12.72 17.87
N THR A 82 30.87 11.45 17.95
CA THR A 82 30.54 10.80 19.24
C THR A 82 31.74 10.85 20.20
N SER A 83 32.96 10.60 19.72
CA SER A 83 34.16 10.61 20.57
C SER A 83 34.48 11.97 21.20
N ARG A 84 33.95 13.06 20.64
CA ARG A 84 34.20 14.44 21.08
C ARG A 84 33.08 15.01 21.95
N VAL A 85 31.94 14.34 22.06
CA VAL A 85 30.85 14.79 22.93
C VAL A 85 31.19 14.49 24.39
N PRO A 86 31.30 15.52 25.24
CA PRO A 86 31.70 15.33 26.62
C PRO A 86 30.57 14.67 27.43
N SER A 87 30.94 13.84 28.42
CA SER A 87 30.00 13.31 29.40
C SER A 87 29.83 14.30 30.56
N CYS A 88 28.89 15.23 30.44
CA CYS A 88 28.51 16.22 31.46
C CYS A 88 27.03 16.62 31.33
N ASP A 89 26.46 17.29 32.35
CA ASP A 89 25.01 17.54 32.47
C ASP A 89 24.43 18.29 31.26
N GLU A 90 25.09 19.35 30.80
CA GLU A 90 24.64 20.17 29.67
C GLU A 90 24.74 19.44 28.33
N ALA A 91 25.60 18.42 28.24
CA ALA A 91 25.77 17.58 27.06
C ALA A 91 24.95 16.28 27.13
N ASN A 92 24.22 16.03 28.23
CA ASN A 92 23.49 14.78 28.45
C ASN A 92 22.41 14.56 27.38
N THR A 93 21.70 15.61 26.98
CA THR A 93 20.72 15.55 25.87
C THR A 93 21.38 15.15 24.55
N THR A 94 22.55 15.74 24.23
CA THR A 94 23.30 15.40 23.02
C THR A 94 23.87 14.00 23.07
N SER A 95 24.39 13.56 24.22
CA SER A 95 24.89 12.20 24.43
C SER A 95 23.77 11.17 24.31
N HIS A 96 22.57 11.47 24.81
CA HIS A 96 21.40 10.62 24.67
C HIS A 96 20.93 10.54 23.21
N ALA A 97 20.84 11.68 22.52
CA ALA A 97 20.52 11.74 21.09
C ALA A 97 21.55 10.95 20.25
N LEU A 98 22.83 11.02 20.58
CA LEU A 98 23.87 10.24 19.93
C LEU A 98 23.77 8.75 20.19
N THR A 99 23.43 8.36 21.42
CA THR A 99 23.20 6.94 21.75
C THR A 99 22.03 6.39 20.94
N LEU A 100 20.95 7.17 20.83
CA LEU A 100 19.81 6.83 19.98
C LEU A 100 20.21 6.76 18.50
N LEU A 101 21.00 7.71 17.99
CA LEU A 101 21.50 7.73 16.62
C LEU A 101 22.40 6.53 16.32
N GLN A 102 23.32 6.18 17.22
CA GLN A 102 24.19 5.02 17.06
C GLN A 102 23.41 3.71 17.09
N SER A 103 22.46 3.57 18.02
CA SER A 103 21.54 2.44 18.06
C SER A 103 20.74 2.35 16.76
N TYR A 104 20.26 3.48 16.26
CA TYR A 104 19.54 3.58 15.01
C TYR A 104 20.41 3.18 13.80
N CYS A 105 21.63 3.68 13.69
CA CYS A 105 22.57 3.29 12.63
C CYS A 105 22.93 1.79 12.70
N TYR A 106 23.14 1.27 13.91
CA TYR A 106 23.37 -0.15 14.11
C TYR A 106 22.19 -0.98 13.61
N ASN A 107 20.96 -0.61 13.97
CA ASN A 107 19.74 -1.28 13.54
C ASN A 107 19.51 -1.16 12.02
N LEU A 108 19.89 -0.04 11.39
CA LEU A 108 19.83 0.10 9.92
C LEU A 108 20.73 -0.93 9.22
N THR A 109 21.88 -1.27 9.80
CA THR A 109 22.76 -2.33 9.29
C THR A 109 22.39 -3.74 9.74
N HIS A 110 21.50 -3.85 10.74
CA HIS A 110 21.00 -5.10 11.30
C HIS A 110 19.48 -5.07 11.36
N PRO A 111 18.79 -4.98 10.20
CA PRO A 111 17.34 -4.91 10.19
C PRO A 111 16.73 -6.14 10.85
N THR A 112 15.52 -5.98 11.37
CA THR A 112 14.74 -7.08 11.92
C THR A 112 14.35 -8.02 10.79
N MET A 113 14.83 -9.27 10.85
CA MET A 113 14.63 -10.29 9.79
C MET A 113 13.81 -11.50 10.24
N ASP A 114 13.36 -11.53 11.49
CA ASP A 114 12.79 -12.70 12.16
C ASP A 114 11.25 -12.76 12.13
N GLY A 115 10.60 -11.83 11.43
CA GLY A 115 9.14 -11.68 11.44
C GLY A 115 8.60 -11.03 12.71
N GLY A 116 9.46 -10.52 13.59
CA GLY A 116 9.11 -9.79 14.80
C GLY A 116 8.48 -8.42 14.51
N ALA A 117 8.38 -7.58 15.54
CA ALA A 117 7.85 -6.22 15.37
C ALA A 117 8.91 -5.29 14.77
N CYS A 118 8.50 -4.45 13.81
CA CYS A 118 9.41 -3.46 13.25
C CYS A 118 9.82 -2.42 14.29
N THR A 119 11.10 -2.06 14.26
CA THR A 119 11.64 -0.89 14.94
C THR A 119 11.50 0.36 14.08
N GLY A 120 11.75 1.53 14.65
CA GLY A 120 11.81 2.77 13.88
C GLY A 120 12.93 2.77 12.83
N ALA A 121 14.02 2.02 13.06
CA ALA A 121 15.10 1.86 12.09
C ALA A 121 14.65 1.00 10.91
N ASP A 122 13.87 -0.06 11.14
CA ASP A 122 13.33 -0.90 10.07
C ASP A 122 12.44 -0.10 9.12
N ALA A 123 11.52 0.70 9.68
CA ALA A 123 10.65 1.55 8.88
C ALA A 123 11.44 2.55 8.02
N ALA A 124 12.49 3.12 8.58
CA ALA A 124 13.31 4.08 7.86
C ALA A 124 14.23 3.43 6.82
N LEU A 125 14.75 2.22 7.08
CA LEU A 125 15.45 1.42 6.08
C LEU A 125 14.51 1.11 4.92
N PHE A 126 13.27 0.70 5.19
CA PHE A 126 12.26 0.46 4.16
C PHE A 126 12.01 1.69 3.30
N ILE A 127 11.81 2.88 3.90
CA ILE A 127 11.62 4.13 3.16
C ILE A 127 12.85 4.46 2.31
N ALA A 128 14.06 4.30 2.85
CA ALA A 128 15.30 4.55 2.12
C ALA A 128 15.41 3.61 0.90
N LEU A 129 15.20 2.31 1.11
CA LEU A 129 15.22 1.29 0.05
C LEU A 129 14.14 1.53 -1.01
N ALA A 130 12.92 1.93 -0.60
CA ALA A 130 11.83 2.22 -1.52
C ALA A 130 12.06 3.54 -2.31
N SER A 131 12.88 4.43 -1.77
CA SER A 131 13.29 5.67 -2.43
C SER A 131 14.54 5.51 -3.29
N GLU A 132 15.23 4.36 -3.23
CA GLU A 132 16.38 4.10 -4.11
C GLU A 132 15.92 4.15 -5.57
N PRO A 133 16.67 4.85 -6.45
CA PRO A 133 16.36 4.86 -7.87
C PRO A 133 16.49 3.44 -8.44
N LEU A 134 15.55 3.08 -9.31
CA LEU A 134 15.64 1.83 -10.07
C LEU A 134 16.91 1.83 -10.94
N TRP A 135 17.42 0.65 -11.28
CA TRP A 135 18.61 0.54 -12.13
C TRP A 135 18.35 1.22 -13.47
N SER A 136 19.36 1.87 -14.04
CA SER A 136 19.25 2.60 -15.31
C SER A 136 18.87 1.71 -16.50
N ASN A 137 19.06 0.39 -16.39
CA ASN A 137 18.65 -0.60 -17.39
C ASN A 137 17.26 -1.22 -17.10
N CYS A 138 16.61 -0.82 -16.01
CA CYS A 138 15.22 -1.14 -15.72
C CYS A 138 14.29 -0.11 -16.36
N SER A 139 14.59 1.19 -16.26
CA SER A 139 13.74 2.23 -16.82
C SER A 139 14.42 3.00 -17.96
N SER A 140 13.75 3.07 -19.11
CA SER A 140 13.97 4.16 -20.07
C SER A 140 13.42 5.50 -19.53
N ASN A 141 12.56 5.45 -18.49
CA ASN A 141 12.09 6.57 -17.69
C ASN A 141 12.92 6.66 -16.40
N ALA A 142 14.11 7.24 -16.51
CA ALA A 142 15.19 7.22 -15.51
C ALA A 142 14.91 7.91 -14.15
N SER A 143 13.67 8.22 -13.79
CA SER A 143 13.34 9.05 -12.61
C SER A 143 12.51 8.38 -11.52
N SER A 144 11.94 7.19 -11.77
CA SER A 144 11.02 6.59 -10.80
C SER A 144 11.71 5.66 -9.82
N ASN A 145 11.51 5.92 -8.52
CA ASN A 145 11.86 5.01 -7.44
C ASN A 145 10.77 3.93 -7.27
N VAL A 146 10.98 3.00 -6.34
CA VAL A 146 10.05 1.89 -6.08
C VAL A 146 8.66 2.41 -5.67
N ILE A 147 8.60 3.51 -4.91
CA ILE A 147 7.33 4.12 -4.49
C ILE A 147 6.53 4.60 -5.72
N GLU A 148 7.16 5.35 -6.62
CA GLU A 148 6.49 5.81 -7.86
C GLU A 148 6.00 4.65 -8.72
N LEU A 149 6.77 3.56 -8.80
CA LEU A 149 6.39 2.35 -9.53
C LEU A 149 5.09 1.73 -8.98
N SER A 150 4.86 1.79 -7.66
CA SER A 150 3.62 1.25 -7.05
C SER A 150 2.37 2.04 -7.37
N LEU A 151 2.52 3.33 -7.70
CA LEU A 151 1.40 4.25 -7.94
C LEU A 151 0.96 4.27 -9.40
N ASP A 152 1.86 3.92 -10.32
CA ASP A 152 1.58 3.92 -11.76
C ASP A 152 1.40 2.49 -12.30
N THR A 153 0.14 2.05 -12.37
CA THR A 153 -0.20 0.74 -12.93
C THR A 153 0.07 0.62 -14.44
N THR A 154 0.31 1.73 -15.15
CA THR A 154 0.56 1.72 -16.59
C THR A 154 1.99 1.32 -16.94
N VAL A 155 2.94 1.52 -16.02
CA VAL A 155 4.35 1.11 -16.20
C VAL A 155 4.60 -0.32 -15.75
N PHE A 156 3.70 -0.90 -14.95
CA PHE A 156 3.84 -2.24 -14.41
C PHE A 156 4.02 -3.37 -15.45
N PRO A 157 3.30 -3.39 -16.61
CA PRO A 157 3.53 -4.40 -17.63
C PRO A 157 4.94 -4.30 -18.25
N ALA A 158 5.44 -3.09 -18.45
CA ALA A 158 6.80 -2.87 -18.97
C ALA A 158 7.86 -3.30 -17.95
N TYR A 159 7.64 -3.00 -16.67
CA TYR A 159 8.46 -3.45 -15.55
C TYR A 159 8.53 -4.99 -15.48
N CYS A 160 7.38 -5.67 -15.49
CA CYS A 160 7.34 -7.13 -15.43
C CYS A 160 7.84 -7.83 -16.69
N GLY A 161 7.83 -7.14 -17.83
CA GLY A 161 8.44 -7.61 -19.07
C GLY A 161 9.97 -7.48 -19.09
N SER A 162 10.59 -6.77 -18.14
CA SER A 162 12.03 -6.51 -18.10
C SER A 162 12.73 -7.38 -17.04
N PRO A 163 13.56 -8.36 -17.43
CA PRO A 163 14.31 -9.19 -16.47
C PRO A 163 15.22 -8.38 -15.54
N ASN A 164 15.78 -7.27 -16.02
CA ASN A 164 16.63 -6.38 -15.22
C ASN A 164 15.83 -5.66 -14.13
N CYS A 165 14.60 -5.25 -14.45
CA CYS A 165 13.70 -4.64 -13.48
C CYS A 165 13.30 -5.60 -12.37
N VAL A 166 12.88 -6.81 -12.75
CA VAL A 166 12.51 -7.85 -11.80
C VAL A 166 13.70 -8.20 -10.90
N ALA A 167 14.91 -8.27 -11.47
CA ALA A 167 16.14 -8.51 -10.70
C ALA A 167 16.47 -7.35 -9.74
N ASN A 168 16.26 -6.09 -10.15
CA ASN A 168 16.45 -4.93 -9.26
C ASN A 168 15.52 -5.02 -8.04
N ILE A 169 14.21 -5.20 -8.26
CA ILE A 169 13.26 -5.26 -7.15
C ILE A 169 13.54 -6.47 -6.25
N ALA A 170 13.94 -7.61 -6.82
CA ALA A 170 14.38 -8.75 -6.02
C ALA A 170 15.60 -8.39 -5.13
N ALA A 171 16.55 -7.60 -5.65
CA ALA A 171 17.69 -7.11 -4.87
C ALA A 171 17.26 -6.14 -3.76
N VAL A 172 16.30 -5.24 -4.02
CA VAL A 172 15.75 -4.33 -3.00
C VAL A 172 14.99 -5.14 -1.93
N HIS A 173 14.10 -6.04 -2.35
CA HIS A 173 13.33 -6.93 -1.47
C HIS A 173 14.22 -7.74 -0.51
N ASN A 174 15.39 -8.21 -0.98
CA ASN A 174 16.32 -8.94 -0.14
C ASN A 174 16.92 -8.10 1.00
N LYS A 175 16.95 -6.78 0.86
CA LYS A 175 17.40 -5.83 1.89
C LYS A 175 16.25 -5.34 2.79
N VAL A 176 14.99 -5.50 2.37
CA VAL A 176 13.82 -5.07 3.14
C VAL A 176 13.71 -5.87 4.44
N PRO A 177 13.50 -5.19 5.59
CA PRO A 177 13.24 -5.84 6.87
C PRO A 177 12.09 -6.85 6.76
N ASN A 178 12.28 -8.03 7.35
CA ASN A 178 11.21 -9.00 7.53
C ASN A 178 10.65 -8.83 8.94
N CYS A 179 9.80 -7.82 9.12
CA CYS A 179 9.15 -7.49 10.38
C CYS A 179 7.73 -6.98 10.13
N ASN A 180 6.87 -7.09 11.14
CA ASN A 180 5.47 -6.66 11.16
C ASN A 180 5.35 -5.24 11.74
N ILE A 181 4.69 -4.35 11.01
CA ILE A 181 4.39 -2.99 11.45
C ILE A 181 3.23 -3.00 12.44
N ASP A 182 2.21 -3.81 12.16
CA ASP A 182 1.10 -4.10 13.04
C ASP A 182 1.14 -5.57 13.45
N ARG A 183 1.23 -5.86 14.75
CA ARG A 183 1.23 -7.25 15.25
C ARG A 183 -0.12 -7.94 15.08
N SER A 184 -1.19 -7.18 14.91
CA SER A 184 -2.55 -7.70 14.74
C SER A 184 -2.87 -8.08 13.29
N ASP A 185 -2.07 -7.60 12.33
CA ASP A 185 -2.23 -7.90 10.90
C ASP A 185 -0.97 -8.57 10.34
N PRO A 186 -0.99 -9.89 10.11
CA PRO A 186 0.12 -10.61 9.44
C PRO A 186 0.44 -10.08 8.04
N GLY A 187 -0.49 -9.38 7.38
CA GLY A 187 -0.28 -8.70 6.10
C GLY A 187 0.56 -7.44 6.21
N ALA A 188 0.72 -6.88 7.41
CA ALA A 188 1.47 -5.66 7.66
C ALA A 188 3.00 -5.87 7.77
N ASN A 189 3.53 -6.97 7.23
CA ASN A 189 4.95 -7.24 7.15
C ASN A 189 5.58 -6.48 5.96
N PHE A 190 6.65 -5.71 6.17
CA PHE A 190 7.29 -4.93 5.08
C PHE A 190 7.70 -5.78 3.88
N ARG A 191 8.28 -6.95 4.14
CA ARG A 191 8.73 -7.86 3.09
C ARG A 191 7.55 -8.46 2.33
N VAL A 192 6.51 -8.89 3.05
CA VAL A 192 5.27 -9.41 2.42
C VAL A 192 4.59 -8.32 1.59
N ALA A 193 4.47 -7.10 2.12
CA ALA A 193 3.90 -5.95 1.41
C ALA A 193 4.71 -5.61 0.14
N MET A 194 6.03 -5.61 0.21
CA MET A 194 6.89 -5.39 -0.95
C MET A 194 6.73 -6.52 -1.99
N GLN A 195 6.75 -7.78 -1.56
CA GLN A 195 6.54 -8.92 -2.46
C GLN A 195 5.17 -8.82 -3.13
N ARG A 196 4.14 -8.48 -2.36
CA ARG A 196 2.79 -8.31 -2.86
C ARG A 196 2.69 -7.25 -3.96
N THR A 197 3.29 -6.08 -3.71
CA THR A 197 3.17 -4.90 -4.56
C THR A 197 4.00 -4.98 -5.83
N PHE A 198 5.10 -5.75 -5.84
CA PHE A 198 6.02 -5.75 -6.98
C PHE A 198 6.35 -7.12 -7.57
N ASN A 199 5.81 -8.21 -7.02
CA ASN A 199 5.99 -9.53 -7.62
C ASN A 199 5.18 -9.63 -8.91
N CYS A 200 5.89 -9.90 -10.01
CA CYS A 200 5.33 -10.11 -11.34
C CYS A 200 4.76 -11.50 -11.55
N THR A 201 5.08 -12.44 -10.67
CA THR A 201 4.56 -13.80 -10.75
C THR A 201 3.18 -13.83 -10.10
N PRO A 202 2.14 -14.32 -10.78
CA PRO A 202 0.84 -14.55 -10.18
C PRO A 202 0.95 -15.33 -8.86
N GLY A 203 0.11 -14.99 -7.90
CA GLY A 203 0.04 -15.67 -6.62
C GLY A 203 -0.46 -17.11 -6.78
N ASP A 204 -0.11 -17.96 -5.82
CA ASP A 204 -0.60 -19.34 -5.77
C ASP A 204 -2.13 -19.39 -5.61
N ALA A 205 -2.73 -20.52 -5.99
CA ALA A 205 -4.15 -20.75 -5.85
C ALA A 205 -4.62 -20.62 -4.38
N GLY A 206 -5.53 -19.69 -4.10
CA GLY A 206 -6.01 -19.36 -2.75
C GLY A 206 -5.00 -18.58 -1.88
N GLY A 207 -3.84 -18.22 -2.43
CA GLY A 207 -2.82 -17.42 -1.76
C GLY A 207 -3.06 -15.91 -1.88
N THR A 208 -2.12 -15.11 -1.35
CA THR A 208 -2.18 -13.65 -1.47
C THR A 208 -1.98 -13.20 -2.91
N CYS A 209 -2.85 -12.31 -3.39
CA CYS A 209 -2.70 -11.72 -4.71
C CYS A 209 -1.48 -10.81 -4.80
N THR A 210 -0.77 -10.94 -5.91
CA THR A 210 0.41 -10.17 -6.27
C THR A 210 0.06 -9.11 -7.31
N ALA A 211 1.01 -8.24 -7.62
CA ALA A 211 0.84 -7.29 -8.71
C ALA A 211 0.80 -7.94 -10.10
N GLY A 212 1.37 -9.15 -10.29
CA GLY A 212 1.14 -9.98 -11.48
C GLY A 212 -0.33 -10.35 -11.67
N ASP A 213 -1.04 -10.64 -10.58
CA ASP A 213 -2.49 -10.89 -10.61
C ASP A 213 -3.26 -9.61 -10.95
N LEU A 214 -2.89 -8.49 -10.32
CA LEU A 214 -3.51 -7.20 -10.61
C LEU A 214 -3.31 -6.78 -12.07
N GLN A 215 -2.13 -7.05 -12.65
CA GLN A 215 -1.87 -6.81 -14.07
C GLN A 215 -2.78 -7.66 -14.97
N THR A 216 -3.00 -8.93 -14.60
CA THR A 216 -3.91 -9.82 -15.33
C THR A 216 -5.34 -9.27 -15.31
N LEU A 217 -5.78 -8.72 -14.17
CA LEU A 217 -7.08 -8.04 -14.08
C LEU A 217 -7.14 -6.76 -14.89
N THR A 218 -6.11 -5.92 -14.84
CA THR A 218 -6.05 -4.69 -15.65
C THR A 218 -6.09 -5.00 -17.14
N ASN A 219 -5.40 -6.06 -17.56
CA ASN A 219 -5.46 -6.56 -18.93
C ASN A 219 -6.89 -6.99 -19.28
N LEU A 220 -7.53 -7.82 -18.45
CA LEU A 220 -8.92 -8.23 -18.67
C LEU A 220 -9.88 -7.03 -18.76
N ALA A 221 -9.72 -6.06 -17.85
CA ALA A 221 -10.54 -4.86 -17.75
C ALA A 221 -10.43 -3.97 -19.02
N THR A 222 -9.25 -3.96 -19.66
CA THR A 222 -8.97 -3.18 -20.87
C THR A 222 -9.25 -3.95 -22.16
N LEU A 223 -9.49 -5.26 -22.11
CA LEU A 223 -9.87 -6.03 -23.29
C LEU A 223 -11.17 -5.47 -23.88
N PRO A 224 -11.23 -5.27 -25.21
CA PRO A 224 -12.47 -4.89 -25.87
C PRO A 224 -13.48 -6.03 -25.71
N VAL A 225 -14.75 -5.66 -25.48
CA VAL A 225 -15.84 -6.63 -25.52
C VAL A 225 -15.89 -7.24 -26.91
N TRP A 226 -16.10 -8.56 -26.97
CA TRP A 226 -16.19 -9.28 -28.24
C TRP A 226 -17.17 -8.62 -29.21
N ALA A 227 -16.75 -8.41 -30.45
CA ALA A 227 -17.48 -7.59 -31.43
C ALA A 227 -18.95 -8.01 -31.63
N ASN A 228 -19.23 -9.32 -31.66
CA ASN A 228 -20.61 -9.80 -31.81
C ASN A 228 -21.46 -9.48 -30.58
N CYS A 229 -20.85 -9.49 -29.39
CA CYS A 229 -21.54 -9.06 -28.19
C CYS A 229 -21.81 -7.56 -28.22
N SER A 230 -20.81 -6.76 -28.55
CA SER A 230 -20.96 -5.30 -28.68
C SER A 230 -22.05 -4.95 -29.69
N GLN A 231 -22.07 -5.62 -30.86
CA GLN A 231 -23.10 -5.43 -31.87
C GLN A 231 -24.49 -5.83 -31.37
N ALA A 232 -24.63 -6.99 -30.73
CA ALA A 232 -25.91 -7.48 -30.24
C ALA A 232 -26.53 -6.57 -29.16
N LEU A 233 -25.69 -5.85 -28.42
CA LEU A 233 -26.11 -4.92 -27.37
C LEU A 233 -26.09 -3.46 -27.82
N ASN A 234 -25.78 -3.17 -29.09
CA ASN A 234 -25.57 -1.82 -29.61
C ASN A 234 -24.55 -0.98 -28.81
N LEU A 235 -23.48 -1.62 -28.34
CA LEU A 235 -22.37 -0.96 -27.65
C LEU A 235 -21.36 -0.38 -28.66
N PRO A 236 -20.70 0.75 -28.35
CA PRO A 236 -19.56 1.24 -29.11
C PRO A 236 -18.48 0.15 -29.32
N PRO A 237 -17.81 0.07 -30.49
CA PRO A 237 -16.75 -0.91 -30.73
C PRO A 237 -15.55 -0.79 -29.79
N SER A 238 -15.35 0.39 -29.18
CA SER A 238 -14.28 0.65 -28.20
C SER A 238 -14.67 0.32 -26.76
N THR A 239 -15.86 -0.23 -26.52
CA THR A 239 -16.30 -0.61 -25.17
C THR A 239 -15.45 -1.76 -24.65
N ASN A 240 -14.77 -1.52 -23.53
CA ASN A 240 -13.99 -2.52 -22.81
C ASN A 240 -14.81 -3.16 -21.68
N PHE A 241 -14.24 -4.18 -21.05
CA PHE A 241 -14.89 -4.90 -19.94
C PHE A 241 -15.24 -3.99 -18.76
N THR A 242 -14.40 -3.03 -18.38
CA THR A 242 -14.71 -2.09 -17.29
C THR A 242 -15.98 -1.32 -17.59
N THR A 243 -16.03 -0.64 -18.75
CA THR A 243 -17.20 0.14 -19.16
C THR A 243 -18.42 -0.75 -19.26
N PHE A 244 -18.26 -1.94 -19.84
CA PHE A 244 -19.33 -2.91 -20.00
C PHE A 244 -19.95 -3.34 -18.65
N LEU A 245 -19.13 -3.70 -17.66
CA LEU A 245 -19.60 -4.17 -16.35
C LEU A 245 -20.23 -3.07 -15.50
N THR A 246 -19.91 -1.81 -15.78
CA THR A 246 -20.51 -0.64 -15.10
C THR A 246 -21.76 -0.12 -15.80
N THR A 247 -22.03 -0.56 -17.03
CA THR A 247 -23.23 -0.17 -17.77
C THR A 247 -24.40 -1.05 -17.35
N GLU A 248 -25.58 -0.46 -17.12
CA GLU A 248 -26.78 -1.26 -16.86
C GLU A 248 -27.00 -2.27 -18.00
N THR A 249 -27.17 -3.54 -17.65
CA THR A 249 -27.33 -4.61 -18.62
C THR A 249 -28.62 -4.40 -19.40
N PRO A 250 -28.57 -4.31 -20.75
CA PRO A 250 -29.77 -4.15 -21.55
C PRO A 250 -30.72 -5.34 -21.36
N PRO A 251 -32.05 -5.17 -21.47
CA PRO A 251 -33.00 -6.28 -21.42
C PRO A 251 -32.71 -7.41 -22.42
N GLN A 252 -32.00 -7.09 -23.50
CA GLN A 252 -31.62 -8.00 -24.56
C GLN A 252 -30.44 -8.91 -24.17
N TRP A 253 -29.69 -8.58 -23.11
CA TRP A 253 -28.50 -9.30 -22.63
C TRP A 253 -28.67 -10.82 -22.67
N CYS A 254 -29.76 -11.29 -22.09
CA CYS A 254 -30.08 -12.70 -21.93
C CYS A 254 -30.50 -13.42 -23.21
N ALA A 255 -30.85 -12.67 -24.26
CA ALA A 255 -31.18 -13.23 -25.57
C ALA A 255 -29.94 -13.37 -26.48
N THR A 256 -28.75 -12.95 -26.01
CA THR A 256 -27.52 -12.96 -26.81
C THR A 256 -26.53 -14.04 -26.34
N THR A 257 -25.45 -14.22 -27.10
CA THR A 257 -24.29 -15.03 -26.71
C THR A 257 -23.32 -14.30 -25.75
N CYS A 258 -23.58 -13.03 -25.44
CA CYS A 258 -22.72 -12.24 -24.55
C CYS A 258 -22.51 -12.84 -23.15
N PRO A 259 -23.55 -13.35 -22.46
CA PRO A 259 -23.37 -13.88 -21.12
C PRO A 259 -22.38 -15.04 -21.07
N ALA A 260 -22.45 -15.94 -22.06
CA ALA A 260 -21.51 -17.05 -22.17
C ALA A 260 -20.08 -16.57 -22.43
N TYR A 261 -19.90 -15.57 -23.30
CA TYR A 261 -18.58 -14.97 -23.55
C TYR A 261 -17.99 -14.34 -22.28
N VAL A 262 -18.78 -13.54 -21.56
CA VAL A 262 -18.33 -12.90 -20.31
C VAL A 262 -18.03 -13.95 -19.23
N ALA A 263 -18.85 -14.99 -19.12
CA ALA A 263 -18.59 -16.09 -18.20
C ALA A 263 -17.28 -16.84 -18.56
N VAL A 264 -17.00 -17.06 -19.84
CA VAL A 264 -15.72 -17.64 -20.30
C VAL A 264 -14.55 -16.69 -20.02
N ALA A 265 -14.67 -15.40 -20.32
CA ALA A 265 -13.63 -14.41 -20.07
C ALA A 265 -13.26 -14.36 -18.58
N PHE A 266 -14.26 -14.29 -17.71
CA PHE A 266 -14.03 -14.33 -16.27
C PHE A 266 -13.37 -15.62 -15.83
N THR A 267 -13.90 -16.77 -16.24
CA THR A 267 -13.39 -18.08 -15.78
C THR A 267 -12.02 -18.48 -16.32
N THR A 268 -11.66 -18.00 -17.52
CA THR A 268 -10.31 -18.22 -18.10
C THR A 268 -9.27 -17.28 -17.53
N HIS A 269 -9.70 -16.12 -17.01
CA HIS A 269 -8.84 -15.11 -16.39
C HIS A 269 -9.09 -15.03 -14.88
N VAL A 270 -9.67 -16.08 -14.27
CA VAL A 270 -9.81 -16.17 -12.82
C VAL A 270 -8.40 -16.16 -12.26
N LEU A 271 -8.10 -15.12 -11.48
CA LEU A 271 -6.89 -15.10 -10.69
C LEU A 271 -6.89 -16.30 -9.78
N ALA A 272 -5.75 -16.98 -9.68
CA ALA A 272 -5.61 -18.11 -8.77
C ALA A 272 -5.68 -17.64 -7.31
N CYS A 273 -5.18 -16.44 -7.03
CA CYS A 273 -5.13 -15.87 -5.69
C CYS A 273 -6.50 -15.54 -5.07
N ASP A 274 -6.52 -15.43 -3.74
CA ASP A 274 -7.66 -14.94 -2.97
C ASP A 274 -7.79 -13.42 -3.15
N LEU A 275 -8.87 -13.00 -3.81
CA LEU A 275 -9.17 -11.60 -4.11
C LEU A 275 -9.45 -10.75 -2.86
N THR A 276 -9.82 -11.35 -1.72
CA THR A 276 -10.18 -10.62 -0.49
C THR A 276 -8.99 -9.96 0.20
N THR A 277 -7.88 -10.67 0.28
CA THR A 277 -6.72 -10.32 -0.53
C THR A 277 -6.45 -8.83 -0.68
N ILE A 278 -6.84 -8.32 -1.85
CA ILE A 278 -6.25 -7.15 -2.52
C ILE A 278 -6.53 -5.88 -1.72
N PRO A 279 -5.50 -5.06 -1.41
CA PRO A 279 -5.66 -3.83 -0.67
C PRO A 279 -6.65 -2.91 -1.36
N THR A 280 -7.53 -2.28 -0.60
CA THR A 280 -8.64 -1.46 -1.14
C THR A 280 -8.14 -0.28 -1.97
N ASN A 281 -6.97 0.27 -1.65
CA ASN A 281 -6.29 1.32 -2.41
C ASN A 281 -5.82 0.84 -3.80
N LEU A 282 -5.46 -0.44 -3.95
CA LEU A 282 -5.10 -1.05 -5.24
C LEU A 282 -6.32 -1.43 -6.07
N GLN A 283 -7.53 -1.40 -5.50
CA GLN A 283 -8.74 -1.71 -6.25
C GLN A 283 -9.09 -0.64 -7.28
N GLY A 284 -8.78 0.64 -7.01
CA GLY A 284 -8.88 1.76 -7.95
C GLY A 284 -10.12 1.72 -8.88
N PRO A 285 -9.96 1.91 -10.21
CA PRO A 285 -11.06 1.84 -11.17
C PRO A 285 -11.61 0.42 -11.39
N LEU A 286 -10.94 -0.61 -10.86
CA LEU A 286 -11.36 -2.01 -10.97
C LEU A 286 -12.37 -2.40 -9.89
N GLY A 287 -12.65 -1.53 -8.89
CA GLY A 287 -13.58 -1.80 -7.79
C GLY A 287 -14.91 -2.47 -8.20
N PRO A 288 -15.61 -1.99 -9.24
CA PRO A 288 -16.84 -2.64 -9.73
C PRO A 288 -16.61 -4.07 -10.24
N ILE A 289 -15.48 -4.32 -10.87
CA ILE A 289 -15.11 -5.64 -11.42
C ILE A 289 -14.75 -6.60 -10.28
N PHE A 290 -14.08 -6.11 -9.22
CA PHE A 290 -13.64 -6.93 -8.10
C PHE A 290 -14.76 -7.71 -7.43
N SER A 291 -15.90 -7.06 -7.16
CA SER A 291 -17.04 -7.74 -6.52
C SER A 291 -17.63 -8.85 -7.40
N VAL A 292 -17.68 -8.63 -8.71
CA VAL A 292 -18.15 -9.62 -9.69
C VAL A 292 -17.16 -10.78 -9.80
N LEU A 293 -15.87 -10.48 -9.91
CA LEU A 293 -14.77 -11.46 -9.96
C LEU A 293 -14.69 -12.29 -8.68
N ALA A 294 -14.82 -11.67 -7.50
CA ALA A 294 -14.79 -12.37 -6.22
C ALA A 294 -15.94 -13.38 -6.12
N ALA A 295 -17.16 -12.98 -6.50
CA ALA A 295 -18.29 -13.89 -6.55
C ALA A 295 -18.08 -15.03 -7.57
N ALA A 296 -17.54 -14.71 -8.75
CA ALA A 296 -17.22 -15.71 -9.77
C ALA A 296 -16.14 -16.70 -9.29
N HIS A 297 -15.10 -16.22 -8.60
CA HIS A 297 -14.02 -17.04 -8.06
C HIS A 297 -14.55 -18.03 -7.02
N VAL A 298 -15.38 -17.58 -6.06
CA VAL A 298 -16.00 -18.45 -5.06
C VAL A 298 -16.90 -19.51 -5.71
N ALA A 299 -17.64 -19.14 -6.75
CA ALA A 299 -18.45 -20.10 -7.51
C ALA A 299 -17.55 -21.12 -8.24
N VAL A 300 -16.51 -20.68 -8.95
CA VAL A 300 -15.59 -21.59 -9.65
C VAL A 300 -14.90 -22.55 -8.69
N ALA A 301 -14.45 -22.08 -7.53
CA ALA A 301 -13.80 -22.92 -6.53
C ALA A 301 -14.75 -23.98 -5.94
N SER A 302 -16.04 -23.67 -5.80
CA SER A 302 -17.02 -24.57 -5.16
C SER A 302 -17.67 -25.58 -6.11
N MET A 303 -17.93 -25.21 -7.37
CA MET A 303 -18.65 -26.06 -8.33
C MET A 303 -17.94 -26.29 -9.66
N GLY A 304 -16.75 -25.70 -9.86
CA GLY A 304 -16.00 -25.74 -11.11
C GLY A 304 -16.51 -24.74 -12.14
N VAL A 305 -15.69 -24.50 -13.18
CA VAL A 305 -15.92 -23.47 -14.20
C VAL A 305 -17.28 -23.62 -14.88
N ALA A 306 -17.61 -24.80 -15.41
CA ALA A 306 -18.84 -25.00 -16.18
C ALA A 306 -20.10 -24.76 -15.34
N ALA A 307 -20.14 -25.23 -14.10
CA ALA A 307 -21.28 -25.04 -13.21
C ALA A 307 -21.40 -23.58 -12.72
N ALA A 308 -20.27 -22.92 -12.44
CA ALA A 308 -20.25 -21.51 -12.06
C ALA A 308 -20.77 -20.61 -13.20
N GLN A 309 -20.37 -20.89 -14.44
CA GLN A 309 -20.89 -20.21 -15.63
C GLN A 309 -22.41 -20.40 -15.76
N ALA A 310 -22.90 -21.64 -15.61
CA ALA A 310 -24.33 -21.93 -15.66
C ALA A 310 -25.13 -21.23 -14.55
N ALA A 311 -24.58 -21.19 -13.33
CA ALA A 311 -25.21 -20.52 -12.19
C ALA A 311 -25.25 -18.99 -12.36
N ALA A 312 -24.16 -18.38 -12.83
CA ALA A 312 -24.12 -16.95 -13.15
C ALA A 312 -25.14 -16.61 -14.24
N LEU A 313 -25.20 -17.43 -15.30
CA LEU A 313 -26.16 -17.25 -16.37
C LEU A 313 -27.61 -17.36 -15.87
N ALA A 314 -27.91 -18.36 -15.03
CA ALA A 314 -29.25 -18.54 -14.48
C ALA A 314 -29.68 -17.39 -13.55
N LYS A 315 -28.73 -16.76 -12.85
CA LYS A 315 -28.99 -15.63 -11.95
C LYS A 315 -29.25 -14.34 -12.72
N GLU A 316 -28.40 -14.02 -13.70
CA GLU A 316 -28.52 -12.80 -14.51
C GLU A 316 -29.62 -12.90 -15.56
N CYS A 317 -29.89 -14.13 -16.01
CA CYS A 317 -30.87 -14.46 -17.03
C CYS A 317 -31.80 -15.55 -16.51
N PRO A 318 -32.69 -15.23 -15.54
CA PRO A 318 -33.70 -16.18 -15.10
C PRO A 318 -34.53 -16.53 -16.32
N VAL A 319 -34.44 -17.80 -16.74
CA VAL A 319 -35.26 -18.34 -17.82
C VAL A 319 -36.69 -18.07 -17.39
N THR A 320 -37.32 -17.08 -18.02
CA THR A 320 -38.71 -16.75 -17.73
C THR A 320 -39.46 -18.01 -18.10
N SER A 321 -39.95 -18.74 -17.09
CA SER A 321 -40.72 -19.95 -17.31
C SER A 321 -41.79 -19.58 -18.32
N VAL A 322 -41.75 -20.24 -19.49
CA VAL A 322 -42.73 -20.05 -20.57
C VAL A 322 -44.09 -19.91 -19.91
N PRO A 323 -44.87 -18.84 -20.19
CA PRO A 323 -46.14 -18.63 -19.54
C PRO A 323 -46.95 -19.92 -19.63
N THR A 324 -47.09 -20.63 -18.51
CA THR A 324 -47.99 -21.77 -18.45
C THR A 324 -49.34 -21.22 -18.85
N THR A 325 -49.89 -21.78 -19.91
CA THR A 325 -51.18 -21.43 -20.54
C THR A 325 -52.15 -20.94 -19.47
N PRO A 326 -52.75 -19.73 -19.61
CA PRO A 326 -53.59 -19.16 -18.57
C PRO A 326 -54.64 -20.18 -18.13
N LYS A 327 -54.54 -20.66 -16.88
CA LYS A 327 -55.63 -21.42 -16.27
C LYS A 327 -56.86 -20.50 -16.29
N PRO A 328 -58.00 -20.93 -16.86
CA PRO A 328 -59.16 -20.07 -17.03
C PRO A 328 -59.54 -19.45 -15.69
N VAL A 329 -59.56 -18.12 -15.66
CA VAL A 329 -59.85 -17.30 -14.48
C VAL A 329 -61.29 -17.58 -14.04
N PRO A 330 -61.52 -18.15 -12.83
CA PRO A 330 -62.85 -18.20 -12.27
C PRO A 330 -63.32 -16.77 -11.94
N LYS A 331 -64.56 -16.48 -12.32
CA LYS A 331 -65.26 -15.20 -12.13
C LYS A 331 -65.02 -14.62 -10.72
N PRO A 332 -64.66 -13.33 -10.58
CA PRO A 332 -64.37 -12.72 -9.29
C PRO A 332 -65.57 -12.82 -8.34
N ALA A 333 -65.33 -13.37 -7.15
CA ALA A 333 -66.25 -13.24 -6.02
C ALA A 333 -66.18 -11.79 -5.48
N PRO A 334 -67.30 -11.24 -4.97
CA PRO A 334 -67.38 -9.86 -4.53
C PRO A 334 -66.38 -9.56 -3.41
N THR A 335 -65.58 -8.52 -3.61
CA THR A 335 -64.56 -8.03 -2.69
C THR A 335 -65.22 -7.48 -1.42
N PRO A 336 -64.90 -8.00 -0.21
CA PRO A 336 -65.36 -7.39 1.03
C PRO A 336 -64.63 -6.06 1.29
N THR A 337 -65.41 -5.08 1.74
CA THR A 337 -65.01 -3.71 2.09
C THR A 337 -63.88 -3.69 3.12
N PRO A 338 -62.80 -2.92 2.91
CA PRO A 338 -61.67 -2.89 3.84
C PRO A 338 -62.01 -2.16 5.15
N THR A 339 -61.72 -2.83 6.27
CA THR A 339 -61.75 -2.27 7.62
C THR A 339 -60.57 -1.32 7.83
N PRO A 340 -60.77 -0.12 8.41
CA PRO A 340 -59.69 0.85 8.59
C PRO A 340 -58.59 0.34 9.54
N ARG A 341 -57.34 0.47 9.09
CA ARG A 341 -56.13 0.09 9.83
C ARG A 341 -55.70 1.25 10.76
N PRO A 342 -55.42 1.00 12.04
CA PRO A 342 -54.97 2.04 12.97
C PRO A 342 -53.56 2.55 12.61
N THR A 343 -53.41 3.86 12.73
CA THR A 343 -52.19 4.64 12.51
C THR A 343 -51.12 4.29 13.54
N PRO A 344 -49.87 3.95 13.14
CA PRO A 344 -48.80 3.70 14.09
C PRO A 344 -48.26 5.01 14.71
N THR A 345 -48.03 4.97 16.02
CA THR A 345 -47.41 6.01 16.85
C THR A 345 -45.92 6.15 16.51
N PRO A 346 -45.37 7.38 16.38
CA PRO A 346 -43.96 7.58 16.06
C PRO A 346 -43.04 7.14 17.21
N THR A 347 -41.96 6.46 16.84
CA THR A 347 -40.88 6.03 17.75
C THR A 347 -39.83 7.15 17.86
N PRO A 348 -39.34 7.52 19.07
CA PRO A 348 -38.41 8.62 19.24
C PRO A 348 -36.99 8.29 18.76
N THR A 349 -36.42 9.20 17.96
CA THR A 349 -35.04 9.18 17.47
C THR A 349 -34.06 9.52 18.58
N ARG A 350 -33.13 8.60 18.91
CA ARG A 350 -31.96 8.92 19.74
C ARG A 350 -30.84 9.44 18.85
N SER A 351 -30.41 10.66 19.13
CA SER A 351 -29.19 11.27 18.61
C SER A 351 -27.98 10.74 19.38
N ILE A 352 -27.05 10.10 18.68
CA ILE A 352 -25.74 9.70 19.21
C ILE A 352 -24.71 10.59 18.53
N ALA A 353 -24.11 11.51 19.28
CA ALA A 353 -22.93 12.25 18.88
C ALA A 353 -21.71 11.32 18.98
N ALA A 354 -20.98 11.16 17.88
CA ALA A 354 -19.67 10.52 17.87
C ALA A 354 -18.58 11.57 18.17
N PRO A 355 -17.56 11.24 18.99
CA PRO A 355 -16.38 12.08 19.13
C PRO A 355 -15.50 11.97 17.88
N VAL A 356 -15.10 13.12 17.34
CA VAL A 356 -14.06 13.23 16.31
C VAL A 356 -12.71 13.07 16.99
N THR A 357 -12.13 11.87 16.92
CA THR A 357 -10.71 11.65 17.19
C THR A 357 -9.92 11.96 15.92
N MET A 358 -9.29 13.12 15.89
CA MET A 358 -8.39 13.55 14.83
C MET A 358 -7.01 12.89 15.06
N SER A 359 -6.78 11.75 14.43
CA SER A 359 -5.45 11.13 14.40
C SER A 359 -4.59 11.85 13.35
N LEU A 360 -3.56 12.57 13.82
CA LEU A 360 -2.51 13.15 12.99
C LEU A 360 -1.56 12.04 12.52
N LEU A 361 -1.73 11.60 11.28
CA LEU A 361 -0.70 10.93 10.48
C LEU A 361 -0.44 11.79 9.24
N GLY A 362 0.45 12.77 9.41
CA GLY A 362 0.91 13.63 8.32
C GLY A 362 1.76 12.83 7.34
N ALA A 363 1.46 12.99 6.03
CA ALA A 363 2.21 12.64 4.81
C ALA A 363 2.93 11.28 4.71
N CYS A 364 3.73 10.86 5.69
CA CYS A 364 4.38 9.55 5.74
C CYS A 364 3.36 8.41 5.96
N GLY A 365 2.27 8.68 6.69
CA GLY A 365 1.17 7.74 6.85
C GLY A 365 0.39 7.48 5.55
N VAL A 366 0.42 8.39 4.58
CA VAL A 366 -0.27 8.21 3.29
C VAL A 366 0.52 7.26 2.39
N VAL A 367 1.84 7.37 2.36
CA VAL A 367 2.69 6.43 1.60
C VAL A 367 2.68 5.04 2.26
N LEU A 368 2.72 4.98 3.59
CA LEU A 368 2.63 3.71 4.31
C LEU A 368 1.24 3.08 4.23
N ALA A 369 0.15 3.86 4.29
CA ALA A 369 -1.23 3.37 4.08
C ALA A 369 -1.59 3.15 2.60
N MET A 370 -0.73 3.55 1.66
CA MET A 370 -0.82 3.16 0.25
C MET A 370 0.00 1.90 -0.04
N LEU A 371 0.97 1.55 0.80
CA LEU A 371 1.78 0.34 0.68
C LEU A 371 1.28 -0.83 1.57
N LEU A 372 0.42 -0.55 2.55
CA LEU A 372 -0.25 -1.51 3.45
C LEU A 372 -1.76 -1.55 3.17
#